data_AF-A0A6A8G3X2-F1
#
_entry.id   AF-A0A6A8G3X2-F1
#
_cell.length_a   1.000
_cell.length_b   1.000
_cell.length_c   1.000
_cell.angle_alpha   90.00
_cell.angle_beta   90.00
_cell.angle_gamma   90.00
#
_symmetry.space_group_name_H-M   'P 1'
#
loop_
_entity.id
_entity.type
_entity.pdbx_description
1 polymer ?
#
loop_
_entity_poly.entity_id
_entity_poly.type
_entity_poly.pdbx_seq_one_letter_code
_entity_poly.pdbx_strand_id
1 'polypeptide(L)' 'YQLKKEYIKYATGTSQLVLSQKDLQNIKTKLPSYEEQQKIGDFFSEIDRLVEKQSSKVGRLKVRKKELLQKMFV' A
#
# COMPACT_ATOMS: atom_id res chain seq x y z
N TYR A 1 7.99 -5.29 10.97
CA TYR A 1 8.91 -5.09 12.11
C TYR A 1 10.10 -6.06 12.13
N GLN A 2 9.94 -7.35 11.75
CA GLN A 2 11.06 -8.32 11.79
C GLN A 2 12.03 -8.18 10.59
N LEU A 3 11.51 -8.01 9.36
CA LEU A 3 12.31 -7.79 8.15
C LEU A 3 13.26 -6.58 8.24
N LYS A 4 12.79 -5.44 8.78
CA LYS A 4 13.62 -4.25 8.95
C LYS A 4 14.82 -4.51 9.88
N LYS A 5 14.64 -5.30 10.95
CA LYS A 5 15.74 -5.69 11.85
C LYS A 5 16.74 -6.63 11.17
N GLU A 6 16.26 -7.46 10.26
CA GLU A 6 17.10 -8.39 9.50
C GLU A 6 17.96 -7.64 8.47
N TYR A 7 17.37 -6.68 7.76
CA TYR A 7 18.09 -5.86 6.76
C TYR A 7 19.15 -4.93 7.35
N ILE A 8 18.94 -4.41 8.57
CA ILE A 8 19.92 -3.53 9.25
C ILE A 8 21.26 -4.26 9.50
N LYS A 9 21.26 -5.59 9.61
CA LYS A 9 22.50 -6.39 9.80
C LYS A 9 23.44 -6.35 8.60
N TYR A 10 22.90 -6.10 7.42
CA TYR A 10 23.64 -6.05 6.16
C TYR A 10 23.93 -4.62 5.72
N ALA A 11 23.35 -3.62 6.40
CA ALA A 11 23.56 -2.23 6.11
C ALA A 11 24.85 -1.73 6.77
N THR A 12 25.55 -0.83 6.08
CA THR A 12 26.81 -0.23 6.51
C THR A 12 26.64 1.26 6.80
N GLY A 13 27.48 1.83 7.67
CA GLY A 13 27.40 3.23 8.10
C GLY A 13 26.76 3.39 9.49
N THR A 14 27.08 4.48 10.18
CA THR A 14 26.68 4.72 11.57
C THR A 14 25.52 5.72 11.67
N SER A 15 25.60 6.85 10.96
CA SER A 15 24.56 7.89 10.95
C SER A 15 23.53 7.69 9.83
N GLN A 16 23.95 7.17 8.67
CA GLN A 16 23.06 6.73 7.61
C GLN A 16 23.42 5.30 7.23
N LEU A 17 22.42 4.42 7.34
CA LEU A 17 22.56 3.01 6.97
C LEU A 17 22.38 2.87 5.46
N VAL A 18 23.40 2.36 4.79
CA VAL A 18 23.43 2.13 3.35
C VAL A 18 23.52 0.63 3.09
N LEU A 19 22.63 0.13 2.24
CA LEU A 19 22.63 -1.26 1.80
C LEU A 19 23.07 -1.32 0.34
N SER A 20 24.21 -1.97 0.07
CA SER A 20 24.70 -2.11 -1.31
C SER A 20 23.84 -3.09 -2.09
N GLN A 21 23.84 -2.98 -3.42
CA GLN A 21 23.13 -3.94 -4.28
C GLN A 21 23.62 -5.38 -4.08
N LYS A 22 24.92 -5.57 -3.83
CA LYS A 22 25.51 -6.89 -3.56
C LYS A 22 24.99 -7.45 -2.25
N ASP A 23 24.91 -6.62 -1.21
CA ASP A 23 24.40 -7.03 0.09
C ASP A 23 22.91 -7.35 0.02
N LEU A 24 22.13 -6.57 -0.73
CA LEU A 24 20.71 -6.83 -0.96
C LEU A 24 20.46 -8.20 -1.59
N GLN A 25 21.25 -8.58 -2.60
CA GLN A 25 21.14 -9.89 -3.26
C GLN A 25 21.48 -11.07 -2.32
N ASN A 26 22.32 -10.84 -1.32
CA ASN A 26 22.76 -11.87 -0.37
C ASN A 26 21.81 -12.05 0.81
N ILE A 27 20.79 -11.19 0.96
CA ILE A 27 19.84 -11.30 2.07
C ILE A 27 18.90 -12.47 1.82
N LYS A 28 19.06 -13.51 2.64
CA LYS A 28 18.14 -14.65 2.67
C LYS A 28 16.92 -14.27 3.48
N THR A 29 15.80 -14.05 2.81
CA THR A 29 14.50 -13.82 3.47
C THR A 29 13.60 -15.03 3.31
N LYS A 30 12.81 -15.33 4.35
CA LYS A 30 11.74 -16.32 4.25
C LYS A 30 10.55 -15.66 3.58
N LEU A 31 10.37 -15.94 2.29
CA LEU A 31 9.19 -15.54 1.55
C LEU A 31 8.17 -16.69 1.51
N PRO A 32 6.87 -16.38 1.59
CA PRO A 32 5.83 -17.38 1.37
C PRO A 32 5.87 -17.90 -0.07
N SER A 33 5.15 -18.98 -0.36
CA SER A 33 5.10 -19.53 -1.71
C SER A 33 4.54 -18.51 -2.70
N TYR A 34 4.90 -18.63 -3.98
CA TYR A 34 4.38 -17.73 -5.02
C TYR A 34 2.84 -17.71 -5.06
N GLU A 35 2.21 -18.88 -4.88
CA GLU A 35 0.75 -18.98 -4.82
C GLU A 35 0.15 -18.19 -3.64
N GLU A 36 0.77 -18.27 -2.47
CA GLU A 36 0.34 -17.49 -1.30
C GLU A 36 0.55 -15.99 -1.53
N GLN A 37 1.69 -15.59 -2.11
CA GLN A 37 1.95 -14.20 -2.48
C GLN A 37 0.88 -13.66 -3.44
N GLN A 38 0.49 -14.47 -4.44
CA GLN A 38 -0.57 -14.11 -5.38
C GLN A 38 -1.90 -13.91 -4.67
N LYS A 39 -2.31 -14.86 -3.81
CA LYS A 39 -3.55 -14.75 -3.02
C LYS A 39 -3.56 -13.51 -2.12
N ILE A 40 -2.44 -13.21 -1.46
CA ILE A 40 -2.30 -12.01 -0.62
C ILE A 40 -2.41 -10.75 -1.50
N GLY A 41 -1.73 -10.72 -2.64
CA GLY A 41 -1.76 -9.60 -3.59
C GLY A 41 -3.16 -9.35 -4.16
N ASP A 42 -3.88 -10.40 -4.54
CA ASP A 42 -5.24 -10.32 -5.05
C ASP A 42 -6.20 -9.80 -3.98
N PHE A 43 -6.06 -10.26 -2.73
CA PHE A 43 -6.85 -9.78 -1.61
C PHE A 43 -6.68 -8.28 -1.36
N PHE A 44 -5.44 -7.77 -1.32
CA PHE A 44 -5.20 -6.34 -1.15
C PHE A 44 -5.68 -5.52 -2.37
N SER A 45 -5.53 -6.05 -3.58
CA SER A 45 -6.04 -5.41 -4.80
C SER A 45 -7.56 -5.27 -4.78
N GLU A 46 -8.28 -6.25 -4.21
CA GLU A 46 -9.73 -6.16 -4.03
C GLU A 46 -10.11 -5.05 -3.05
N ILE A 47 -9.40 -4.95 -1.92
CA ILE A 47 -9.62 -3.88 -0.93
C ILE A 47 -9.41 -2.51 -1.58
N ASP A 48 -8.33 -2.32 -2.34
CA ASP A 48 -8.05 -1.05 -3.01
C ASP A 48 -9.17 -0.65 -3.97
N ARG A 49 -9.67 -1.61 -4.78
CA ARG A 49 -10.83 -1.39 -5.66
C ARG A 49 -12.09 -1.02 -4.90
N LEU A 50 -12.34 -1.64 -3.74
CA LEU A 50 -13.50 -1.30 -2.91
C LEU A 50 -13.39 0.11 -2.32
N VAL A 51 -12.20 0.49 -1.84
CA VAL A 51 -11.92 1.84 -1.32
C VAL A 51 -12.11 2.89 -2.42
N GLU A 52 -11.59 2.65 -3.62
CA GLU A 52 -11.74 3.55 -4.76
C GLU A 52 -13.22 3.72 -5.16
N LYS A 53 -13.95 2.60 -5.28
CA LYS A 53 -15.38 2.60 -5.60
C LYS A 53 -16.19 3.40 -4.59
N GLN A 54 -15.91 3.21 -3.30
CA GLN A 54 -16.61 3.91 -2.23
C GLN A 54 -16.27 5.41 -2.24
N SER A 55 -14.99 5.77 -2.44
CA SER A 55 -14.53 7.16 -2.52
C SER A 55 -15.20 7.89 -3.69
N SER A 56 -15.28 7.24 -4.85
CA SER A 56 -15.99 7.73 -6.03
C SER A 56 -17.49 7.93 -5.76
N LYS A 57 -18.14 6.98 -5.06
CA LYS A 57 -19.56 7.10 -4.67
C LYS A 57 -19.78 8.29 -3.73
N VAL A 58 -18.94 8.46 -2.72
CA VAL A 58 -19.00 9.60 -1.79
C VAL A 58 -18.82 10.92 -2.54
N GLY A 59 -17.87 10.99 -3.48
CA GLY A 59 -17.68 12.15 -4.35
C GLY A 59 -18.95 12.53 -5.11
N ARG A 60 -19.58 11.58 -5.80
CA ARG A 60 -20.84 11.80 -6.52
C ARG A 60 -21.98 12.26 -5.62
N LEU A 61 -22.10 11.67 -4.43
CA LEU A 61 -23.16 12.05 -3.47
C LEU A 61 -22.96 13.48 -2.95
N LYS A 62 -21.72 13.92 -2.72
CA LYS A 62 -21.41 15.31 -2.34
C LYS A 62 -21.82 16.29 -3.43
N VAL A 63 -21.50 16.00 -4.69
CA VAL A 63 -21.89 16.83 -5.85
C VAL A 63 -23.41 16.91 -5.96
N ARG A 64 -24.10 15.77 -5.97
CA ARG A 64 -25.57 15.73 -6.04
C ARG A 64 -26.22 16.50 -4.89
N LYS A 65 -25.72 16.35 -3.65
CA LYS A 65 -26.23 17.10 -2.50
C LYS A 65 -26.11 18.61 -2.72
N LYS A 66 -24.96 19.08 -3.24
CA LYS A 66 -24.73 20.51 -3.53
C LYS A 66 -25.72 21.01 -4.59
N GLU A 67 -25.89 20.29 -5.69
CA GLU A 67 -26.81 20.66 -6.77
C GLU A 67 -28.26 20.73 -6.30
N LEU A 68 -28.72 19.75 -5.52
CA LEU A 68 -30.08 19.73 -4.97
C LEU A 68 -30.32 20.90 -4.03
N LEU A 69 -29.36 21.22 -3.16
CA LEU A 69 -29.45 22.39 -2.28
C LEU A 69 -29.51 23.69 -3.08
N GLN A 70 -28.71 23.84 -4.13
CA GLN A 70 -28.78 25.02 -5.00
C GLN A 70 -30.18 25.18 -5.63
N LYS A 71 -30.79 24.08 -6.09
CA LYS A 71 -32.14 24.10 -6.68
C LYS A 71 -33.27 24.36 -5.67
N MET A 72 -33.01 24.24 -4.36
CA MET A 72 -34.02 24.48 -3.32
C MET A 72 -34.19 25.97 -2.96
N PHE A 73 -33.20 26.81 -3.27
CA PHE A 73 -33.17 28.22 -2.88
C PHE A 73 -33.13 29.16 -4.11
N VAL A 74 -33.49 28.66 -5.28
CA VAL A 74 -33.74 29.41 -6.52
C VAL A 74 -35.22 29.30 -6.86
#